data_AF-A0A0G0MIW5-F1
#
_entry.id   AF-A0A0G0MIW5-F1
#
_cell.length_a   1.000
_cell.length_b   1.000
_cell.length_c   1.000
_cell.angle_alpha   90.00
_cell.angle_beta   90.00
_cell.angle_gamma   90.00
#
_symmetry.space_group_name_H-M   'P 1'
#
loop_
_entity.id
_entity.type
_entity.pdbx_description
1 polymer ?
#
loop_
_entity_poly.entity_id
_entity_poly.type
_entity_poly.pdbx_seq_one_letter_code
_entity_poly.pdbx_strand_id
1 'polypeptide(L)'
;MNNKNIKKKRKTKKPQDFFDFQGNKFTKLARAYHHEILHLTGDLGIINKRIQESIALCHQQISFIKKGQVHLLSAREPICFADALYHLENFTFRVTGYRDKLVQFINQALRIGFDEKAMGVLGTIISHGTVRDAHLDTEIKKFDKDQDFKDILNQRILMTHRRYYNNEAGYNSLLVPNIEATDTKGKLKLWRENIKTRANRADRVVLKSRDINDRVMKKINDYLKKHPFK
;
A
#
# COMPACT_ATOMS: atom_id res chain seq x y z
N MET A 1 2.18 63.65 0.52
CA MET A 1 3.27 62.68 0.26
C MET A 1 3.73 62.14 1.62
N ASN A 2 3.85 60.86 1.94
CA ASN A 2 3.83 59.65 1.15
C ASN A 2 3.37 58.48 2.05
N ASN A 3 2.29 57.81 1.65
CA ASN A 3 1.78 56.58 2.25
C ASN A 3 2.79 55.45 2.04
N LYS A 4 3.55 55.05 3.08
CA LYS A 4 4.33 53.82 3.03
C LYS A 4 3.47 52.65 3.49
N ASN A 5 2.78 52.06 2.52
CA ASN A 5 2.20 50.72 2.60
C ASN A 5 3.29 49.70 2.96
N ILE A 6 3.36 49.32 4.24
CA ILE A 6 4.15 48.16 4.68
C ILE A 6 3.40 46.92 4.22
N LYS A 7 3.78 46.40 3.04
CA LYS A 7 3.34 45.10 2.55
C LYS A 7 3.77 44.04 3.58
N LYS A 8 2.80 43.54 4.37
CA LYS A 8 2.97 42.32 5.19
C LYS A 8 3.46 41.21 4.26
N LYS A 9 4.75 40.85 4.36
CA LYS A 9 5.30 39.66 3.72
C LYS A 9 4.50 38.46 4.22
N ARG A 10 3.65 37.90 3.36
CA ARG A 10 3.02 36.58 3.58
C ARG A 10 4.16 35.60 3.83
N LYS A 11 4.25 35.08 5.06
CA LYS A 11 5.09 33.90 5.35
C LYS A 11 4.58 32.77 4.46
N THR A 12 5.34 32.44 3.43
CA THR A 12 5.21 31.17 2.72
C THR A 12 5.35 30.06 3.78
N LYS A 13 4.29 29.27 3.97
CA LYS A 13 4.35 28.06 4.80
C LYS A 13 5.50 27.23 4.26
N LYS A 14 6.55 27.04 5.05
CA LYS A 14 7.66 26.15 4.68
C LYS A 14 7.10 24.73 4.48
N PRO A 15 7.69 23.92 3.58
CA PRO A 15 7.37 22.50 3.49
C PRO A 15 7.53 21.88 4.87
N GLN A 16 6.64 20.94 5.24
CA GLN A 16 6.53 20.27 6.55
C GLN A 16 7.82 20.34 7.39
N ASP A 17 7.71 20.92 8.59
CA ASP A 17 8.76 20.87 9.61
C ASP A 17 9.29 19.43 9.70
N PHE A 18 10.48 19.19 9.15
CA PHE A 18 11.20 17.95 9.35
C PHE A 18 11.61 17.88 10.82
N PHE A 19 11.80 16.65 11.31
CA PHE A 19 12.40 16.37 12.63
C PHE A 19 13.65 17.24 12.85
N ASP A 20 13.53 18.33 13.60
CA ASP A 20 14.62 19.26 13.94
C ASP A 20 15.46 18.73 15.12
N PHE A 21 15.76 17.43 15.11
CA PHE A 21 16.71 16.83 16.04
C PHE A 21 18.05 16.69 15.32
N GLN A 22 18.96 17.62 15.56
CA GLN A 22 20.32 17.54 15.02
C GLN A 22 21.08 16.35 15.66
N GLY A 23 21.80 15.57 14.85
CA GLY A 23 22.94 14.75 15.30
C GLY A 23 22.71 13.31 15.76
N ASN A 24 21.48 12.80 15.93
CA ASN A 24 21.26 11.45 16.48
C ASN A 24 21.06 10.36 15.40
N LYS A 25 21.69 9.18 15.57
CA LYS A 25 21.54 7.96 14.74
C LYS A 25 20.07 7.59 14.50
N PHE A 26 19.22 7.69 15.53
CA PHE A 26 17.78 7.42 15.43
C PHE A 26 17.07 8.37 14.45
N THR A 27 17.42 9.65 14.47
CA THR A 27 16.82 10.65 13.57
C THR A 27 17.25 10.41 12.12
N LYS A 28 18.50 10.01 11.89
CA LYS A 28 18.98 9.65 10.55
C LYS A 28 18.21 8.44 9.99
N LEU A 29 18.01 7.41 10.80
CA LEU A 29 17.24 6.22 10.41
C LEU A 29 15.76 6.53 10.19
N ALA A 30 15.13 7.30 11.08
CA ALA A 30 13.73 7.72 10.92
C ALA A 30 13.51 8.50 9.61
N ARG A 31 14.45 9.39 9.24
CA ARG A 31 14.40 10.10 7.95
C ARG A 31 14.54 9.15 6.76
N ALA A 32 15.43 8.17 6.84
CA ALA A 32 15.59 7.17 5.79
C ALA A 32 14.30 6.35 5.60
N TYR A 33 13.71 5.85 6.69
CA TYR A 33 12.45 5.12 6.65
C TYR A 33 11.29 5.96 6.14
N HIS A 34 11.18 7.22 6.57
CA HIS A 34 10.15 8.12 6.03
C HIS A 34 10.31 8.34 4.52
N HIS A 35 11.54 8.55 4.05
CA HIS A 35 11.82 8.66 2.63
C HIS A 35 11.42 7.39 1.86
N GLU A 36 11.75 6.20 2.39
CA GLU A 36 11.30 4.93 1.82
C GLU A 36 9.77 4.78 1.78
N ILE A 37 9.06 5.21 2.82
CA ILE A 37 7.60 5.19 2.86
C ILE A 37 7.00 6.10 1.78
N LEU A 38 7.57 7.29 1.58
CA LEU A 38 7.14 8.20 0.51
C LEU A 38 7.34 7.58 -0.87
N HIS A 39 8.49 6.95 -1.10
CA HIS A 39 8.75 6.22 -2.35
C HIS A 39 7.76 5.07 -2.54
N LEU A 40 7.56 4.23 -1.53
CA LEU A 40 6.60 3.13 -1.58
C LEU A 40 5.17 3.63 -1.82
N THR A 41 4.77 4.76 -1.23
CA THR A 41 3.46 5.37 -1.45
C THR A 41 3.32 5.88 -2.89
N GLY A 42 4.39 6.42 -3.48
CA GLY A 42 4.48 6.79 -4.89
C GLY A 42 4.39 5.56 -5.81
N ASP A 43 5.19 4.53 -5.53
CA ASP A 43 5.21 3.26 -6.25
C ASP A 43 3.84 2.59 -6.27
N LEU A 44 3.13 2.57 -5.13
CA LEU A 44 1.76 2.05 -5.06
C LEU A 44 0.84 2.80 -6.03
N GLY A 45 0.98 4.12 -6.16
CA GLY A 45 0.24 4.90 -7.15
C GLY A 45 0.58 4.54 -8.59
N ILE A 46 1.87 4.37 -8.91
CA ILE A 46 2.34 4.00 -10.25
C ILE A 46 1.87 2.60 -10.63
N ILE A 47 2.05 1.62 -9.74
CA ILE A 47 1.63 0.23 -9.96
C ILE A 47 0.12 0.18 -10.11
N ASN A 48 -0.63 0.90 -9.27
CA ASN A 48 -2.08 0.98 -9.39
C ASN A 48 -2.53 1.54 -10.74
N LYS A 49 -1.87 2.58 -11.25
CA LYS A 49 -2.14 3.07 -12.61
C LYS A 49 -1.97 1.95 -13.65
N ARG A 50 -0.88 1.18 -13.56
CA ARG A 50 -0.65 0.04 -14.46
C ARG A 50 -1.72 -1.04 -14.30
N ILE A 51 -2.14 -1.35 -13.07
CA ILE A 51 -3.28 -2.24 -12.81
C ILE A 51 -4.51 -1.75 -13.58
N GLN A 52 -4.87 -0.47 -13.47
CA GLN A 52 -6.04 0.07 -14.19
C GLN A 52 -5.90 -0.05 -15.72
N GLU A 53 -4.70 0.20 -16.26
CA GLU A 53 -4.40 0.05 -17.69
C GLU A 53 -4.53 -1.41 -18.16
N SER A 54 -3.90 -2.37 -17.48
CA SER A 54 -3.99 -3.80 -17.81
C SER A 54 -5.42 -4.31 -17.72
N ILE A 55 -6.23 -3.75 -16.81
CA ILE A 55 -7.63 -4.12 -16.63
C ILE A 55 -8.52 -3.60 -17.76
N ALA A 56 -8.27 -2.39 -18.25
CA ALA A 56 -8.95 -1.87 -19.44
C ALA A 56 -8.71 -2.80 -20.64
N LEU A 57 -7.46 -3.27 -20.82
CA LEU A 57 -7.12 -4.24 -21.86
C LEU A 57 -7.82 -5.59 -21.65
N CYS A 58 -7.87 -6.11 -20.43
CA CYS A 58 -8.62 -7.33 -20.12
C CYS A 58 -10.12 -7.20 -20.45
N HIS A 59 -10.73 -6.06 -20.11
CA HIS A 59 -12.13 -5.78 -20.44
C HIS A 59 -12.38 -5.74 -21.94
N GLN A 60 -11.48 -5.11 -22.70
CA GLN A 60 -11.56 -5.04 -24.16
C GLN A 60 -11.50 -6.44 -24.78
N GLN A 61 -10.56 -7.28 -24.34
CA GLN A 61 -10.43 -8.66 -24.82
C GLN A 61 -11.68 -9.49 -24.51
N ILE A 62 -12.22 -9.41 -23.28
CA ILE A 62 -13.47 -10.08 -22.90
C ILE A 62 -14.64 -9.62 -23.80
N SER A 63 -14.68 -8.33 -24.17
CA SER A 63 -15.72 -7.81 -25.06
C SER A 63 -15.61 -8.36 -26.48
N PHE A 64 -14.41 -8.57 -27.02
CA PHE A 64 -14.23 -9.11 -28.36
C PHE A 64 -14.71 -10.55 -28.47
N ILE A 65 -14.43 -11.38 -27.46
CA ILE A 65 -14.97 -12.75 -27.38
C ILE A 65 -16.50 -12.75 -27.45
N LYS A 66 -17.15 -11.89 -26.66
CA LYS A 66 -18.62 -11.81 -26.62
C LYS A 66 -19.24 -11.47 -27.97
N LYS A 67 -18.51 -10.73 -28.80
CA LYS A 67 -18.95 -10.28 -30.13
C LYS A 67 -18.56 -11.24 -31.26
N GLY A 68 -17.91 -12.37 -30.95
CA GLY A 68 -17.37 -13.28 -31.96
C GLY A 68 -16.28 -12.64 -32.84
N GLN A 69 -15.62 -11.59 -32.35
CA GLN A 69 -14.59 -10.87 -33.08
C GLN A 69 -13.22 -11.51 -32.86
N VAL A 70 -12.30 -11.33 -33.82
CA VAL A 70 -10.90 -11.76 -33.68
C VAL A 70 -10.34 -11.20 -32.39
N HIS A 71 -9.87 -12.08 -31.51
CA HIS A 71 -9.32 -11.76 -30.21
C HIS A 71 -7.95 -12.42 -30.05
N LEU A 72 -7.09 -11.85 -29.22
CA LEU A 72 -5.72 -12.36 -29.02
C LEU A 72 -5.66 -13.61 -28.13
N LEU A 73 -6.82 -14.12 -27.70
CA LEU A 73 -6.97 -15.34 -26.91
C LEU A 73 -6.97 -16.56 -27.84
N SER A 74 -5.86 -16.84 -28.52
CA SER A 74 -5.63 -18.19 -29.04
C SER A 74 -5.27 -19.11 -27.86
N ALA A 75 -5.01 -20.40 -28.08
CA ALA A 75 -4.89 -21.47 -27.06
C ALA A 75 -3.82 -21.29 -25.93
N ARG A 76 -3.29 -20.09 -25.71
CA ARG A 76 -2.36 -19.71 -24.63
C ARG A 76 -2.98 -18.61 -23.75
N GLU A 77 -2.58 -18.55 -22.48
CA GLU A 77 -3.00 -17.48 -21.57
C GLU A 77 -2.70 -16.10 -22.19
N PRO A 78 -3.64 -15.14 -22.15
CA PRO A 78 -3.45 -13.88 -22.84
C PRO A 78 -2.52 -12.97 -22.06
N ILE A 79 -1.61 -12.32 -22.78
CA ILE A 79 -0.57 -11.43 -22.22
C ILE A 79 -1.17 -10.38 -21.29
N CYS A 80 -2.36 -9.83 -21.59
CA CYS A 80 -3.00 -8.83 -20.75
C CYS A 80 -3.40 -9.35 -19.35
N PHE A 81 -3.78 -10.63 -19.22
CA PHE A 81 -4.09 -11.23 -17.92
C PHE A 81 -2.82 -11.51 -17.12
N ALA A 82 -1.75 -11.96 -17.80
CA ALA A 82 -0.44 -12.15 -17.18
C ALA A 82 0.14 -10.82 -16.66
N ASP A 83 -0.02 -9.75 -17.45
CA ASP A 83 0.41 -8.40 -17.08
C ASP A 83 -0.39 -7.84 -15.89
N ALA A 84 -1.72 -7.98 -15.92
CA ALA A 84 -2.58 -7.61 -14.79
C ALA A 84 -2.22 -8.39 -13.52
N LEU A 85 -1.96 -9.70 -13.64
CA LEU A 85 -1.53 -10.53 -12.53
C LEU A 85 -0.19 -10.05 -11.97
N TYR A 86 0.81 -9.84 -12.82
CA TYR A 86 2.12 -9.35 -12.42
C TYR A 86 2.03 -8.05 -11.60
N HIS A 87 1.22 -7.10 -12.06
CA HIS A 87 1.05 -5.82 -11.36
C HIS A 87 0.28 -5.95 -10.05
N LEU A 88 -0.75 -6.79 -9.98
CA LEU A 88 -1.46 -7.10 -8.74
C LEU A 88 -0.57 -7.78 -7.70
N GLU A 89 0.27 -8.71 -8.15
CA GLU A 89 1.26 -9.36 -7.29
C GLU A 89 2.25 -8.36 -6.74
N ASN A 90 2.90 -7.58 -7.61
CA ASN A 90 3.84 -6.54 -7.20
C ASN A 90 3.19 -5.55 -6.23
N PHE A 91 1.95 -5.12 -6.49
CA PHE A 91 1.19 -4.27 -5.59
C PHE A 91 1.06 -4.89 -4.19
N THR A 92 0.72 -6.18 -4.11
CA THR A 92 0.60 -6.93 -2.85
C THR A 92 1.92 -6.95 -2.06
N PHE A 93 3.04 -7.17 -2.74
CA PHE A 93 4.38 -7.09 -2.13
C PHE A 93 4.67 -5.69 -1.60
N ARG A 94 4.37 -4.64 -2.38
CA ARG A 94 4.63 -3.25 -2.00
C ARG A 94 3.77 -2.77 -0.84
N VAL A 95 2.51 -3.20 -0.74
CA VAL A 95 1.65 -2.90 0.41
C VAL A 95 2.21 -3.51 1.70
N THR A 96 2.73 -4.74 1.62
CA THR A 96 3.37 -5.39 2.77
C THR A 96 4.63 -4.63 3.19
N GLY A 97 5.49 -4.30 2.23
CA GLY A 97 6.69 -3.51 2.49
C GLY A 97 6.37 -2.12 3.06
N TYR A 98 5.33 -1.45 2.56
CA TYR A 98 4.84 -0.18 3.08
C TYR A 98 4.46 -0.29 4.57
N ARG A 99 3.66 -1.30 4.94
CA ARG A 99 3.27 -1.54 6.33
C ARG A 99 4.49 -1.73 7.22
N ASP A 100 5.40 -2.62 6.82
CA ASP A 100 6.55 -2.99 7.65
C ASP A 100 7.50 -1.80 7.82
N LYS A 101 7.71 -1.00 6.76
CA LYS A 101 8.52 0.22 6.82
C LYS A 101 7.87 1.34 7.63
N LEU A 102 6.54 1.48 7.58
CA LEU A 102 5.80 2.41 8.44
C LEU A 102 6.02 2.10 9.92
N VAL A 103 6.01 0.82 10.27
CA VAL A 103 6.26 0.36 11.63
C VAL A 103 7.70 0.66 12.07
N GLN A 104 8.69 0.42 11.19
CA GLN A 104 10.09 0.77 11.47
C GLN A 104 10.28 2.27 11.61
N PHE A 105 9.60 3.07 10.78
CA PHE A 105 9.61 4.51 10.92
C PHE A 105 9.10 4.96 12.29
N ILE A 106 7.95 4.43 12.74
CA ILE A 106 7.38 4.75 14.06
C ILE A 106 8.38 4.36 15.17
N ASN A 107 8.97 3.16 15.09
CA ASN A 107 9.97 2.67 16.04
C ASN A 107 11.15 3.65 16.19
N GLN A 108 11.72 4.08 15.07
CA GLN A 108 12.88 4.97 15.06
C GLN A 108 12.53 6.42 15.42
N ALA A 109 11.40 6.93 14.91
CA ALA A 109 10.96 8.31 15.11
C ALA A 109 10.61 8.59 16.57
N LEU A 110 9.99 7.62 17.25
CA LEU A 110 9.64 7.70 18.67
C LEU A 110 10.71 7.13 19.61
N ARG A 111 11.86 6.70 19.07
CA ARG A 111 12.98 6.10 19.83
C ARG A 111 12.54 4.96 20.76
N ILE A 112 11.64 4.09 20.28
CA ILE A 112 11.10 2.99 21.09
C ILE A 112 12.18 1.93 21.35
N GLY A 113 13.06 1.70 20.38
CA GLY A 113 14.25 0.85 20.55
C GLY A 113 14.02 -0.64 20.25
N PHE A 114 12.99 -0.99 19.48
CA PHE A 114 12.85 -2.37 19.01
C PHE A 114 13.90 -2.73 17.95
N ASP A 115 14.39 -3.97 17.98
CA ASP A 115 15.25 -4.51 16.94
C ASP A 115 14.45 -4.70 15.64
N GLU A 116 15.05 -4.28 14.52
CA GLU A 116 14.49 -4.42 13.18
C GLU A 116 14.28 -5.88 12.79
N LYS A 117 15.03 -6.82 13.40
CA LYS A 117 14.95 -8.26 13.15
C LYS A 117 13.96 -9.00 14.05
N ALA A 118 13.38 -8.35 15.05
CA ALA A 118 12.47 -9.01 15.97
C ALA A 118 11.21 -9.51 15.24
N MET A 119 10.74 -10.72 15.55
CA MET A 119 9.43 -11.20 15.09
C MET A 119 8.32 -10.56 15.93
N GLY A 120 7.15 -10.29 15.33
CA GLY A 120 5.99 -9.76 16.05
C GLY A 120 6.03 -8.25 16.37
N VAL A 121 6.97 -7.51 15.76
CA VAL A 121 7.20 -6.06 15.98
C VAL A 121 5.93 -5.22 15.89
N LEU A 122 5.00 -5.55 14.98
CA LEU A 122 3.72 -4.84 14.84
C LEU A 122 2.88 -4.89 16.13
N GLY A 123 2.67 -6.07 16.71
CA GLY A 123 1.88 -6.25 17.92
C GLY A 123 2.49 -5.54 19.12
N THR A 124 3.82 -5.64 19.26
CA THR A 124 4.56 -5.01 20.36
C THR A 124 4.54 -3.48 20.25
N ILE A 125 4.74 -2.92 19.04
CA ILE A 125 4.67 -1.47 18.81
C ILE A 125 3.28 -0.92 19.11
N ILE A 126 2.21 -1.59 18.70
CA ILE A 126 0.83 -1.16 18.99
C ILE A 126 0.58 -1.10 20.51
N SER A 127 1.22 -1.98 21.29
CA SER A 127 1.06 -2.01 22.74
C SER A 127 1.91 -0.99 23.50
N HIS A 128 2.92 -0.39 22.86
CA HIS A 128 3.86 0.51 23.52
C HIS A 128 3.19 1.81 23.99
N GLY A 129 3.48 2.25 25.23
CA GLY A 129 2.86 3.42 25.86
C GLY A 129 2.96 4.68 24.98
N THR A 130 4.17 5.01 24.52
CA THR A 130 4.43 6.15 23.62
C THR A 130 3.61 6.12 22.33
N VAL A 131 3.34 4.94 21.77
CA VAL A 131 2.57 4.78 20.53
C VAL A 131 1.09 5.04 20.80
N ARG A 132 0.58 4.62 21.95
CA ARG A 132 -0.79 4.90 22.41
C ARG A 132 -0.98 6.37 22.76
N ASP A 133 -0.02 6.98 23.44
CA ASP A 133 -0.04 8.40 23.80
C ASP A 133 0.01 9.30 22.56
N ALA A 134 0.76 8.90 21.53
CA ALA A 134 0.76 9.54 20.23
C ALA A 134 -0.48 9.20 19.36
N HIS A 135 -1.38 8.33 19.85
CA HIS A 135 -2.53 7.79 19.13
C HIS A 135 -2.18 7.18 17.76
N LEU A 136 -0.99 6.60 17.63
CA LEU A 136 -0.53 5.95 16.40
C LEU A 136 -1.07 4.53 16.27
N ASP A 137 -1.43 3.90 17.39
CA ASP A 137 -2.04 2.58 17.44
C ASP A 137 -3.30 2.50 16.56
N THR A 138 -4.09 3.58 16.47
CA THR A 138 -5.28 3.64 15.62
C THR A 138 -4.95 3.55 14.14
N GLU A 139 -3.84 4.15 13.71
CA GLU A 139 -3.41 4.11 12.31
C GLU A 139 -2.83 2.74 11.96
N ILE A 140 -2.01 2.16 12.85
CA ILE A 140 -1.42 0.84 12.62
C ILE A 140 -2.51 -0.24 12.63
N LYS A 141 -3.51 -0.17 13.52
CA LYS A 141 -4.62 -1.14 13.56
C LYS A 141 -5.47 -1.14 12.29
N LYS A 142 -5.37 -0.14 11.40
CA LYS A 142 -6.06 -0.17 10.09
C LYS A 142 -5.58 -1.35 9.24
N PHE A 143 -4.33 -1.78 9.34
CA PHE A 143 -3.84 -2.92 8.56
C PHE A 143 -4.58 -4.23 8.89
N ASP A 144 -4.97 -4.41 10.15
CA ASP A 144 -5.63 -5.64 10.61
C ASP A 144 -7.17 -5.54 10.54
N LYS A 145 -7.71 -4.33 10.73
CA LYS A 145 -9.16 -4.08 10.79
C LYS A 145 -9.79 -3.75 9.44
N ASP A 146 -9.05 -3.13 8.54
CA ASP A 146 -9.56 -2.77 7.21
C ASP A 146 -9.54 -3.98 6.29
N GLN A 147 -10.71 -4.34 5.76
CA GLN A 147 -10.86 -5.54 4.95
C GLN A 147 -10.00 -5.52 3.67
N ASP A 148 -9.76 -4.34 3.07
CA ASP A 148 -8.96 -4.26 1.84
C ASP A 148 -7.48 -4.55 2.14
N PHE A 149 -6.94 -4.00 3.22
CA PHE A 149 -5.57 -4.30 3.65
C PHE A 149 -5.44 -5.76 4.10
N LYS A 150 -6.37 -6.24 4.92
CA LYS A 150 -6.38 -7.62 5.42
C LYS A 150 -6.37 -8.61 4.27
N ASP A 151 -7.18 -8.39 3.24
CA ASP A 151 -7.21 -9.27 2.08
C ASP A 151 -5.88 -9.28 1.31
N ILE A 152 -5.26 -8.11 1.10
CA ILE A 152 -3.95 -8.04 0.42
C ILE A 152 -2.86 -8.73 1.23
N LEU A 153 -2.84 -8.52 2.54
CA LEU A 153 -1.86 -9.17 3.41
C LEU A 153 -2.06 -10.68 3.44
N ASN A 154 -3.31 -11.15 3.45
CA ASN A 154 -3.64 -12.58 3.32
C ASN A 154 -3.19 -13.14 1.97
N GLN A 155 -3.37 -12.40 0.87
CA GLN A 155 -2.86 -12.81 -0.44
C GLN A 155 -1.34 -12.98 -0.44
N ARG A 156 -0.61 -12.06 0.20
CA ARG A 156 0.85 -12.17 0.33
C ARG A 156 1.27 -13.46 1.05
N ILE A 157 0.55 -13.82 2.12
CA ILE A 157 0.79 -15.05 2.88
C ILE A 157 0.57 -16.26 1.98
N LEU A 158 -0.58 -16.33 1.29
CA LEU A 158 -0.89 -17.43 0.36
C LEU A 158 0.17 -17.58 -0.75
N MET A 159 0.59 -16.47 -1.36
CA MET A 159 1.65 -16.46 -2.38
C MET A 159 2.99 -16.96 -1.83
N THR A 160 3.33 -16.59 -0.59
CA THR A 160 4.55 -17.06 0.09
C THR A 160 4.47 -18.56 0.33
N HIS A 161 3.41 -19.03 0.99
CA HIS A 161 3.25 -20.44 1.31
C HIS A 161 3.36 -21.33 0.07
N ARG A 162 2.75 -20.95 -1.06
CA ARG A 162 2.87 -21.72 -2.31
C ARG A 162 4.31 -21.77 -2.85
N ARG A 163 5.05 -20.65 -2.82
CA ARG A 163 6.45 -20.63 -3.27
C ARG A 163 7.33 -21.58 -2.46
N TYR A 164 7.02 -21.80 -1.18
CA TYR A 164 7.86 -22.57 -0.26
C TYR A 164 7.39 -24.02 -0.01
N TYR A 165 6.10 -24.33 -0.10
CA TYR A 165 5.53 -25.60 0.41
C TYR A 165 4.76 -26.47 -0.61
N ASN A 166 5.01 -26.32 -1.92
CA ASN A 166 4.37 -27.07 -3.03
C ASN A 166 2.96 -26.62 -3.49
N ASN A 167 2.63 -27.08 -4.70
CA ASN A 167 2.01 -26.32 -5.80
C ASN A 167 0.50 -26.53 -5.99
N GLU A 168 -0.23 -26.99 -4.97
CA GLU A 168 -1.60 -27.51 -5.18
C GLU A 168 -2.73 -26.60 -4.66
N ALA A 169 -3.70 -26.40 -5.57
CA ALA A 169 -5.09 -25.96 -5.43
C ALA A 169 -5.47 -24.55 -4.92
N GLY A 170 -4.62 -23.79 -4.23
CA GLY A 170 -5.09 -22.57 -3.53
C GLY A 170 -5.02 -21.24 -4.28
N TYR A 171 -3.98 -21.02 -5.09
CA TYR A 171 -3.74 -19.76 -5.80
C TYR A 171 -4.05 -19.96 -7.27
N ASN A 172 -5.34 -20.08 -7.61
CA ASN A 172 -5.77 -19.62 -8.91
C ASN A 172 -5.28 -18.17 -9.02
N SER A 173 -4.65 -17.82 -10.15
CA SER A 173 -4.20 -16.46 -10.38
C SER A 173 -5.34 -15.52 -9.97
N LEU A 174 -5.05 -14.37 -9.36
CA LEU A 174 -6.03 -13.48 -8.69
C LEU A 174 -7.29 -13.11 -9.51
N LEU A 175 -7.31 -13.52 -10.78
CA LEU A 175 -8.25 -13.29 -11.85
C LEU A 175 -9.00 -14.57 -12.30
N VAL A 176 -8.53 -15.80 -12.00
CA VAL A 176 -9.12 -17.07 -12.42
C VAL A 176 -10.15 -17.61 -11.38
N PRO A 177 -11.37 -17.95 -11.81
CA PRO A 177 -12.42 -18.62 -11.06
C PRO A 177 -11.96 -19.94 -10.48
N ASN A 178 -12.12 -20.10 -9.17
CA ASN A 178 -12.06 -21.42 -8.52
C ASN A 178 -13.26 -22.32 -8.86
N ILE A 179 -14.29 -21.76 -9.50
CA ILE A 179 -15.51 -22.49 -9.81
C ILE A 179 -15.37 -23.01 -11.24
N GLU A 180 -15.57 -24.31 -11.41
CA GLU A 180 -15.89 -24.92 -12.70
C GLU A 180 -17.23 -24.35 -13.20
N ALA A 181 -17.25 -23.10 -13.63
CA ALA A 181 -18.35 -22.62 -14.46
C ALA A 181 -18.33 -23.48 -15.72
N THR A 182 -19.34 -24.34 -15.89
CA THR A 182 -19.40 -25.31 -16.98
C THR A 182 -19.52 -24.63 -18.35
N ASP A 183 -19.99 -23.38 -18.40
CA ASP A 183 -20.08 -22.59 -19.62
C ASP A 183 -19.07 -21.41 -19.69
N THR A 184 -18.59 -21.15 -20.91
CA THR A 184 -17.61 -20.10 -21.25
C THR A 184 -18.08 -18.69 -20.89
N LYS A 185 -19.36 -18.36 -21.05
CA LYS A 185 -19.93 -17.04 -20.70
C LYS A 185 -19.90 -16.81 -19.20
N GLY A 186 -20.17 -17.85 -18.39
CA GLY A 186 -20.06 -17.85 -16.94
C GLY A 186 -18.63 -17.54 -16.48
N LYS A 187 -17.63 -18.23 -17.06
CA LYS A 187 -16.21 -17.96 -16.79
C LYS A 187 -15.83 -16.51 -17.08
N LEU A 188 -16.23 -15.98 -18.25
CA LEU A 188 -15.93 -14.59 -18.65
C LEU A 188 -16.59 -13.55 -17.75
N LYS A 189 -17.81 -13.80 -17.27
CA LYS A 189 -18.49 -12.93 -16.32
C LYS A 189 -17.71 -12.90 -15.00
N LEU A 190 -17.28 -14.06 -14.50
CA LEU A 190 -16.55 -14.11 -13.24
C LEU A 190 -15.16 -13.49 -13.34
N TRP A 191 -14.45 -13.66 -14.47
CA TRP A 191 -13.19 -12.96 -14.76
C TRP A 191 -13.35 -11.45 -14.65
N ARG A 192 -14.40 -10.94 -15.30
CA ARG A 192 -14.71 -9.51 -15.32
C ARG A 192 -14.91 -8.97 -13.90
N GLU A 193 -15.68 -9.66 -13.07
CA GLU A 193 -15.96 -9.23 -11.70
C GLU A 193 -14.74 -9.35 -10.78
N ASN A 194 -13.96 -10.43 -10.89
CA ASN A 194 -12.74 -10.63 -10.12
C ASN A 194 -11.74 -9.50 -10.40
N ILE A 195 -11.45 -9.26 -11.68
CA ILE A 195 -10.53 -8.21 -12.12
C ILE A 195 -10.97 -6.84 -11.57
N LYS A 196 -12.24 -6.47 -11.77
CA LYS A 196 -12.79 -5.19 -11.31
C LYS A 196 -12.71 -5.04 -9.79
N THR A 197 -13.02 -6.10 -9.06
CA THR A 197 -12.96 -6.11 -7.59
C THR A 197 -11.53 -5.88 -7.09
N ARG A 198 -10.54 -6.52 -7.73
CA ARG A 198 -9.11 -6.34 -7.39
C ARG A 198 -8.62 -4.93 -7.73
N ALA A 199 -9.02 -4.37 -8.87
CA ALA A 199 -8.70 -2.99 -9.27
C ALA A 199 -9.17 -1.97 -8.23
N ASN A 200 -10.46 -2.03 -7.91
CA ASN A 200 -11.09 -1.10 -7.00
C ASN A 200 -10.48 -1.20 -5.60
N ARG A 201 -10.05 -2.39 -5.21
CA ARG A 201 -9.32 -2.61 -3.96
C ARG A 201 -7.95 -1.93 -3.99
N ALA A 202 -7.19 -2.09 -5.07
CA ALA A 202 -5.90 -1.44 -5.22
C ALA A 202 -6.04 0.09 -5.13
N ASP A 203 -7.02 0.68 -5.82
CA ASP A 203 -7.33 2.12 -5.73
C ASP A 203 -7.58 2.56 -4.28
N ARG A 204 -8.48 1.86 -3.58
CA ARG A 204 -8.81 2.18 -2.18
C ARG A 204 -7.58 2.08 -1.29
N VAL A 205 -6.74 1.08 -1.49
CA VAL A 205 -5.51 0.89 -0.70
C VAL A 205 -4.49 1.99 -0.98
N VAL A 206 -4.31 2.44 -2.23
CA VAL A 206 -3.44 3.59 -2.53
C VAL A 206 -3.90 4.83 -1.76
N LEU A 207 -5.20 5.15 -1.82
CA LEU A 207 -5.74 6.32 -1.14
C LEU A 207 -5.58 6.22 0.38
N LYS A 208 -5.86 5.04 0.95
CA LYS A 208 -5.68 4.80 2.39
C LYS A 208 -4.22 4.85 2.82
N SER A 209 -3.28 4.30 2.05
CA SER A 209 -1.84 4.37 2.36
C SER A 209 -1.34 5.82 2.36
N ARG A 210 -1.84 6.67 1.47
CA ARG A 210 -1.54 8.11 1.49
C ARG A 210 -2.07 8.78 2.76
N ASP A 211 -3.34 8.56 3.09
CA ASP A 211 -3.96 9.10 4.32
C ASP A 211 -3.25 8.63 5.60
N ILE A 212 -2.89 7.34 5.68
CA ILE A 212 -2.15 6.77 6.81
C ILE A 212 -0.77 7.44 6.93
N ASN A 213 -0.03 7.58 5.82
CA ASN A 213 1.27 8.23 5.83
C ASN A 213 1.17 9.66 6.39
N ASP A 214 0.25 10.47 5.87
CA ASP A 214 0.07 11.85 6.30
C ASP A 214 -0.36 11.94 7.78
N ARG A 215 -1.26 11.06 8.24
CA ARG A 215 -1.72 11.01 9.64
C ARG A 215 -0.62 10.59 10.59
N VAL A 216 0.14 9.55 10.26
CA VAL A 216 1.26 9.08 11.09
C VAL A 216 2.31 10.17 11.21
N MET A 217 2.67 10.80 10.09
CA MET A 217 3.62 11.93 10.09
C MET A 217 3.15 13.07 10.97
N LYS A 218 1.88 13.48 10.83
CA LYS A 218 1.31 14.55 11.65
C LYS A 218 1.33 14.19 13.14
N LYS A 219 0.88 12.99 13.51
CA LYS A 219 0.80 12.54 14.89
C LYS A 219 2.18 12.46 15.55
N ILE A 220 3.19 11.96 14.83
CA ILE A 220 4.56 11.93 15.34
C ILE A 220 5.08 13.36 15.56
N ASN A 221 4.89 14.26 14.59
CA ASN A 221 5.33 15.65 14.73
C ASN A 221 4.65 16.35 15.89
N ASP A 222 3.33 16.18 16.05
CA ASP A 222 2.56 16.76 17.15
C ASP A 222 3.03 16.20 18.51
N TYR A 223 3.33 14.91 18.59
CA TYR A 223 3.87 14.27 19.79
C TYR A 223 5.25 14.82 20.14
N LEU A 224 6.19 14.88 19.19
CA LEU A 224 7.56 15.34 19.43
C LEU A 224 7.66 16.84 19.74
N LYS A 225 6.72 17.66 19.23
CA LYS A 225 6.60 19.07 19.62
C LYS A 225 6.22 19.23 21.10
N LYS A 226 5.39 18.33 21.63
CA LYS A 226 4.97 18.31 23.05
C LYS A 226 6.02 17.65 23.95
N HIS A 227 6.74 16.66 23.43
CA HIS A 227 7.70 15.85 24.16
C HIS A 227 9.06 15.85 23.44
N PRO A 228 9.77 16.98 23.42
CA PRO A 228 11.07 17.05 22.76
C PRO A 228 12.06 16.13 23.47
N PHE A 229 12.78 15.32 22.69
CA PHE A 229 13.90 14.56 23.22
C PHE A 229 15.00 15.54 23.66
N LYS A 230 15.44 15.40 24.92
CA LYS A 230 16.63 16.08 25.44
C LYS A 230 17.91 15.48 24.82
#